data_AF-A0A969SVB4-F1
#
_entry.id   AF-A0A969SVB4-F1
#
_cell.length_a   1.000
_cell.length_b   1.000
_cell.length_c   1.000
_cell.angle_alpha   90.00
_cell.angle_beta   90.00
_cell.angle_gamma   90.00
#
_symmetry.space_group_name_H-M   'P 1'
#
loop_
_entity.id
_entity.type
_entity.pdbx_description
1 polymer ?
#
loop_
_entity_poly.entity_id
_entity_poly.type
_entity_poly.pdbx_seq_one_letter_code
_entity_poly.pdbx_strand_id
1 'polypeptide(L)'
;MSDTVGSLVDKLITVDMKMWHNQESLYEIRNMNFEQFKAKYLSEKESQIKLFELLKKLFDLNVQRSNLIDEIDERILNIIADYNSKKPLDSFVQKKHKTY
;
A
#
# COMPACT_ATOMS: atom_id res chain seq x y z
N MET A 1 -15.42 -13.32 -4.33
CA MET A 1 -14.38 -14.26 -3.87
C MET A 1 -13.54 -13.51 -2.86
N SER A 2 -13.38 -14.02 -1.64
CA SER A 2 -12.45 -13.40 -0.68
C SER A 2 -11.03 -13.53 -1.21
N ASP A 3 -10.22 -12.50 -1.12
CA ASP A 3 -8.82 -12.56 -1.52
C ASP A 3 -8.09 -13.70 -0.78
N THR A 4 -7.14 -14.32 -1.47
CA THR A 4 -6.18 -15.24 -0.85
C THR A 4 -5.01 -14.47 -0.24
N VAL A 5 -4.22 -15.12 0.63
CA VAL A 5 -2.99 -14.51 1.15
C VAL A 5 -2.08 -14.05 0.00
N GLY A 6 -1.94 -14.88 -1.04
CA GLY A 6 -1.11 -14.52 -2.20
C GLY A 6 -1.60 -13.27 -2.94
N SER A 7 -2.91 -13.12 -3.15
CA SER A 7 -3.47 -11.91 -3.79
C SER A 7 -3.41 -10.68 -2.89
N LEU A 8 -3.53 -10.84 -1.56
CA LEU A 8 -3.34 -9.74 -0.62
C LEU A 8 -1.88 -9.26 -0.59
N VAL A 9 -0.92 -10.19 -0.61
CA VAL A 9 0.51 -9.87 -0.71
C VAL A 9 0.83 -9.14 -2.02
N ASP A 10 0.25 -9.57 -3.14
CA ASP A 10 0.41 -8.89 -4.43
C ASP A 10 -0.11 -7.43 -4.39
N LYS A 11 -1.27 -7.21 -3.76
CA LYS A 11 -1.80 -5.85 -3.51
C LYS A 11 -0.89 -5.04 -2.59
N LEU A 12 -0.37 -5.65 -1.51
CA LEU A 12 0.54 -5.01 -0.58
C LEU A 12 1.82 -4.56 -1.28
N ILE A 13 2.44 -5.43 -2.08
CA ILE A 13 3.62 -5.09 -2.89
C ILE A 13 3.29 -3.93 -3.84
N THR A 14 2.12 -3.95 -4.48
CA THR A 14 1.71 -2.86 -5.36
C THR A 14 1.61 -1.52 -4.63
N VAL A 15 1.06 -1.51 -3.41
CA VAL A 15 0.99 -0.31 -2.56
C VAL A 15 2.38 0.13 -2.10
N ASP A 16 3.23 -0.80 -1.68
CA ASP A 16 4.61 -0.51 -1.28
C ASP A 16 5.43 0.10 -2.42
N MET A 17 5.28 -0.40 -3.66
CA MET A 17 5.94 0.18 -4.83
C MET A 17 5.43 1.60 -5.15
N LYS A 18 4.13 1.87 -4.98
CA LYS A 18 3.57 3.23 -5.11
C LYS A 18 4.11 4.15 -4.02
N MET A 19 4.27 3.63 -2.81
CA MET A 19 4.81 4.39 -1.68
C MET A 19 6.28 4.72 -1.89
N TRP A 20 7.08 3.76 -2.36
CA TRP A 20 8.48 3.97 -2.76
C TRP A 20 8.59 5.14 -3.74
N HIS A 21 7.79 5.11 -4.81
CA HIS A 21 7.79 6.20 -5.79
C HIS A 21 7.38 7.56 -5.19
N ASN A 22 6.42 7.57 -4.25
CA ASN A 22 6.03 8.78 -3.54
C ASN A 22 7.13 9.30 -2.59
N GLN A 23 7.91 8.40 -1.99
CA GLN A 23 9.01 8.74 -1.08
C GLN A 23 10.16 9.45 -1.79
N GLU A 24 10.42 9.19 -3.07
CA GLU A 24 11.44 9.92 -3.85
C GLU A 24 11.25 11.44 -3.79
N SER A 25 9.99 11.90 -3.89
CA SER A 25 9.67 13.34 -3.76
C SER A 25 9.85 13.87 -2.33
N LEU A 26 9.70 13.00 -1.32
CA LEU A 26 9.94 13.38 0.08
C LEU A 26 11.43 13.42 0.41
N TYR A 27 12.24 12.56 -0.21
CA TYR A 27 13.70 12.62 -0.08
C TYR A 27 14.26 13.92 -0.65
N GLU A 28 13.67 14.44 -1.71
CA GLU A 28 14.02 15.76 -2.21
C GLU A 28 13.76 16.84 -1.16
N ILE A 29 12.56 16.87 -0.57
CA ILE A 29 12.21 17.83 0.51
C ILE A 29 13.17 17.68 1.69
N ARG A 30 13.51 16.44 2.08
CA ARG A 30 14.45 16.16 3.19
C ARG A 30 15.85 16.74 2.95
N ASN A 31 16.29 16.82 1.70
CA ASN A 31 17.61 17.34 1.33
C ASN A 31 17.62 18.85 1.05
N MET A 32 16.47 19.52 1.15
CA MET A 32 16.35 20.96 0.96
C MET A 32 16.46 21.73 2.27
N ASN A 33 17.00 22.94 2.20
CA ASN A 33 16.82 23.92 3.27
C ASN A 33 15.45 24.63 3.15
N PHE A 34 15.09 25.38 4.19
CA PHE A 34 13.77 26.02 4.27
C PHE A 34 13.49 27.01 3.12
N GLU A 35 14.51 27.76 2.67
CA GLU A 35 14.32 28.73 1.58
C GLU A 35 14.14 28.04 0.23
N GLN A 36 14.86 26.94 -0.03
CA GLN A 36 14.65 26.09 -1.20
C GLN A 36 13.25 25.48 -1.21
N PHE A 37 12.78 24.99 -0.05
CA PHE A 37 11.44 24.46 0.09
C PHE A 37 10.36 25.51 -0.23
N LYS A 38 10.49 26.72 0.34
CA LYS A 38 9.59 27.84 0.05
C LYS A 38 9.56 28.19 -1.43
N ALA A 39 10.73 28.35 -2.04
CA ALA A 39 10.84 28.70 -3.46
C ALA A 39 10.19 27.65 -4.37
N LYS A 40 10.35 26.36 -4.03
CA LYS A 40 9.82 25.26 -4.84
C LYS A 40 8.33 25.00 -4.64
N TYR A 41 7.86 24.94 -3.39
CA TYR A 41 6.51 24.44 -3.10
C TYR A 41 5.52 25.52 -2.66
N LEU A 42 5.99 26.71 -2.27
CA LEU A 42 5.14 27.76 -1.70
C LEU A 42 5.03 29.02 -2.58
N SER A 43 5.77 29.09 -3.68
CA SER A 43 5.84 30.25 -4.59
C SER A 43 4.56 30.49 -5.40
N GLU A 44 3.93 29.42 -5.88
CA GLU A 44 2.74 29.49 -6.72
C GLU A 44 1.71 28.43 -6.36
N LYS A 45 0.44 28.70 -6.69
CA LYS A 45 -0.69 27.84 -6.36
C LYS A 45 -0.52 26.41 -6.89
N GLU A 46 0.01 26.24 -8.10
CA GLU A 46 0.20 24.91 -8.69
C GLU A 46 1.18 24.07 -7.86
N SER A 47 2.29 24.66 -7.44
CA SER A 47 3.30 24.01 -6.60
C SER A 47 2.78 23.68 -5.18
N GLN A 48 1.91 24.53 -4.63
CA GLN A 48 1.22 24.28 -3.37
C GLN A 48 0.24 23.10 -3.49
N ILE A 49 -0.52 23.01 -4.60
CA ILE A 49 -1.41 21.88 -4.88
C ILE A 49 -0.59 20.58 -5.03
N LYS A 50 0.54 20.62 -5.75
CA LYS A 50 1.43 19.46 -5.91
C LYS A 50 1.95 18.95 -4.55
N LEU A 51 2.37 19.86 -3.66
CA LEU A 51 2.78 19.48 -2.30
C LEU A 51 1.60 18.88 -1.51
N PHE A 52 0.43 19.49 -1.59
CA PHE A 52 -0.76 19.00 -0.89
C PHE A 52 -1.13 17.59 -1.34
N GLU A 53 -1.19 17.33 -2.65
CA GLU A 53 -1.51 16.01 -3.20
C GLU A 53 -0.42 14.98 -2.89
N LEU A 54 0.87 15.38 -2.89
CA LEU A 54 1.98 14.52 -2.49
C LEU A 54 1.82 14.01 -1.05
N LEU A 55 1.51 14.93 -0.12
CA LEU A 55 1.31 14.62 1.30
C LEU A 55 0.04 13.79 1.51
N LYS A 56 -1.07 14.16 0.86
CA LYS A 56 -2.32 13.40 0.91
C LYS A 56 -2.12 11.96 0.45
N LYS A 57 -1.46 11.79 -0.69
CA LYS A 57 -1.13 10.46 -1.24
C LYS A 57 -0.23 9.66 -0.30
N LEU A 58 0.71 10.30 0.40
CA LEU A 58 1.54 9.62 1.41
C LEU A 58 0.67 9.02 2.53
N PHE A 59 -0.23 9.82 3.10
CA PHE A 59 -1.12 9.35 4.16
C PHE A 59 -2.05 8.24 3.67
N ASP A 60 -2.67 8.42 2.51
CA ASP A 60 -3.58 7.43 1.93
C ASP A 60 -2.88 6.10 1.67
N LEU A 61 -1.67 6.11 1.09
CA LEU A 61 -0.89 4.89 0.86
C LEU A 61 -0.47 4.22 2.17
N ASN A 62 -0.17 4.99 3.21
CA ASN A 62 0.22 4.43 4.51
C ASN A 62 -0.95 3.74 5.21
N VAL A 63 -2.14 4.34 5.15
CA VAL A 63 -3.37 3.69 5.65
C VAL A 63 -3.68 2.45 4.84
N GLN A 64 -3.65 2.52 3.50
CA GLN A 64 -3.89 1.36 2.64
C GLN A 64 -2.93 0.20 2.93
N ARG A 65 -1.64 0.50 3.12
CA ARG A 65 -0.62 -0.49 3.48
C ARG A 65 -0.95 -1.17 4.81
N SER A 66 -1.35 -0.40 5.81
CA SER A 66 -1.68 -0.92 7.15
C SER A 66 -2.92 -1.82 7.09
N ASN A 67 -3.98 -1.37 6.41
CA ASN A 67 -5.19 -2.16 6.23
C ASN A 67 -4.91 -3.49 5.51
N LEU A 68 -4.03 -3.49 4.49
CA LEU A 68 -3.65 -4.72 3.79
C LEU A 68 -2.87 -5.70 4.69
N ILE A 69 -2.06 -5.20 5.62
CA ILE A 69 -1.37 -6.03 6.61
C ILE A 69 -2.41 -6.65 7.56
N ASP A 70 -3.35 -5.84 8.07
CA ASP A 70 -4.42 -6.32 8.94
C ASP A 70 -5.28 -7.40 8.24
N GLU A 71 -5.64 -7.19 6.97
CA GLU A 71 -6.37 -8.17 6.16
C GLU A 71 -5.58 -9.48 5.96
N ILE A 72 -4.26 -9.41 5.81
CA ILE A 72 -3.39 -10.60 5.72
C ILE A 72 -3.41 -11.36 7.05
N ASP A 73 -3.25 -10.67 8.18
CA ASP A 73 -3.26 -11.26 9.51
C ASP A 73 -4.61 -11.93 9.79
N GLU A 74 -5.72 -11.25 9.54
CA GLU A 74 -7.06 -11.81 9.63
C GLU A 74 -7.23 -13.05 8.75
N ARG A 75 -6.69 -13.02 7.52
CA ARG A 75 -6.78 -14.16 6.61
C ARG A 75 -6.01 -15.38 7.12
N ILE A 76 -4.83 -15.17 7.70
CA ILE A 76 -4.03 -16.23 8.32
C ILE A 76 -4.77 -16.82 9.54
N LEU A 77 -5.33 -15.98 10.41
CA LEU A 77 -6.11 -16.43 11.56
C LEU A 77 -7.32 -17.28 11.13
N ASN A 78 -8.00 -16.88 10.06
CA ASN A 78 -9.11 -17.64 9.48
C ASN A 78 -8.67 -19.01 8.96
N ILE A 79 -7.52 -19.11 8.28
CA ILE A 79 -6.95 -20.39 7.83
C ILE A 79 -6.70 -21.33 9.02
N ILE A 80 -6.10 -20.80 10.09
CA ILE A 80 -5.80 -21.57 11.31
C ILE A 80 -7.10 -22.04 11.99
N ALA A 81 -8.10 -21.16 12.09
CA ALA A 81 -9.40 -21.49 12.69
C ALA A 81 -10.13 -22.59 11.90
N ASP A 82 -10.12 -22.51 10.57
CA ASP A 82 -10.74 -23.52 9.70
C ASP A 82 -9.99 -24.86 9.75
N TYR A 83 -8.65 -24.83 9.81
CA TYR A 83 -7.82 -26.01 10.03
C TYR A 83 -8.18 -26.72 11.35
N ASN A 84 -8.23 -25.97 12.46
CA ASN A 84 -8.59 -26.49 13.77
C ASN A 84 -10.02 -27.06 13.79
N SER A 85 -10.91 -26.49 12.98
CA SER A 85 -12.29 -26.94 12.81
C SER A 85 -12.43 -28.13 11.83
N LYS A 86 -11.31 -28.67 11.32
CA LYS A 86 -11.26 -29.75 10.31
C LYS A 86 -12.03 -29.42 9.02
N LYS A 87 -12.15 -28.13 8.68
CA LYS A 87 -12.75 -27.72 7.40
C LYS A 87 -11.75 -27.90 6.25
N PRO A 88 -12.22 -28.18 5.02
CA PRO A 88 -11.36 -28.18 3.84
C PRO A 88 -10.72 -26.80 3.62
N LEU A 89 -9.42 -26.78 3.32
CA LEU A 89 -8.66 -25.54 3.11
C LEU A 89 -8.53 -25.14 1.63
N ASP A 90 -9.09 -25.92 0.70
CA ASP A 90 -9.01 -25.67 -0.74
C ASP A 90 -9.54 -24.29 -1.14
N SER A 91 -10.47 -23.73 -0.37
CA SER A 91 -11.04 -22.38 -0.56
C SER A 91 -10.04 -21.24 -0.34
N PHE A 92 -8.91 -21.49 0.33
CA PHE A 92 -7.87 -20.48 0.59
C PHE A 92 -6.83 -20.41 -0.53
N VAL A 93 -6.84 -21.37 -1.47
CA VAL A 93 -5.87 -21.46 -2.56
C VAL A 93 -6.53 -21.05 -3.88
N GLN A 94 -6.01 -20.01 -4.52
CA GLN A 94 -6.47 -19.63 -5.85
C GLN A 94 -5.84 -20.57 -6.89
N LYS A 95 -6.63 -21.52 -7.40
CA LYS A 95 -6.20 -22.41 -8.48
C LYS A 95 -6.10 -21.60 -9.78
N LYS A 96 -4.88 -21.40 -10.28
CA LYS A 96 -4.66 -20.77 -11.59
C LYS A 96 -5.05 -21.76 -12.68
N HIS A 97 -6.04 -21.43 -13.50
CA HIS A 97 -6.28 -22.14 -14.74
C HIS A 97 -5.38 -21.51 -15.79
N LYS A 98 -4.42 -22.27 -16.32
CA LYS A 98 -3.61 -21.81 -17.43
C LYS A 98 -4.53 -21.68 -18.65
N THR A 99 -4.92 -20.46 -18.99
CA THR A 99 -5.33 -20.13 -20.35
C THR A 99 -4.06 -19.78 -21.11
N TYR A 100 -3.62 -20.71 -21.97
CA TYR A 100 -2.65 -20.43 -23.03
C TYR A 100 -3.33 -19.61 -24.12
#